data_AF-A0A1V5K646-F1
#
_entry.id   AF-A0A1V5K646-F1
#
_cell.length_a   1.000
_cell.length_b   1.000
_cell.length_c   1.000
_cell.angle_alpha   90.00
_cell.angle_beta   90.00
_cell.angle_gamma   90.00
#
_symmetry.space_group_name_H-M   'P 1'
#
loop_
_entity.id
_entity.type
_entity.pdbx_description
1 polymer ?
#
loop_
_entity_poly.entity_id
_entity_poly.type
_entity_poly.pdbx_seq_one_letter_code
_entity_poly.pdbx_strand_id
1 'polypeptide(L)' 'MVNVTDLEERFEAGETVTVEALKQRGLVRGFDPKVKVLGEGDITKALSVKVNKFSETAVEKIKAAGGSAEVV' A
#
# COMPACT_ATOMS: atom_id res chain seq x y z
N MET A 1 -3.23 9.30 -2.54
CA MET A 1 -1.91 8.94 -1.98
C MET A 1 -2.15 8.25 -0.65
N VAL A 2 -1.38 7.21 -0.34
CA VAL A 2 -1.58 6.34 0.84
C VAL A 2 -0.22 6.07 1.46
N ASN A 3 -0.13 6.10 2.80
CA ASN A 3 1.09 5.79 3.53
C ASN A 3 1.15 4.30 3.89
N VAL A 4 2.35 3.78 4.13
CA VAL A 4 2.53 2.39 4.59
C VAL A 4 2.02 2.17 6.02
N THR A 5 1.98 3.19 6.87
CA THR A 5 1.33 3.09 8.20
C THR A 5 -0.16 2.81 8.08
N ASP A 6 -0.86 3.53 7.20
CA ASP A 6 -2.29 3.29 6.98
C ASP A 6 -2.55 1.87 6.47
N LEU A 7 -1.64 1.35 5.65
CA LEU A 7 -1.69 -0.03 5.17
C LEU A 7 -1.48 -1.00 6.35
N GLU A 8 -0.53 -0.73 7.24
CA GLU A 8 -0.29 -1.55 8.44
C GLU A 8 -1.47 -1.54 9.41
N GLU A 9 -2.09 -0.40 9.68
CA GLU A 9 -3.21 -0.28 10.62
C GLU A 9 -4.50 -0.86 10.05
N ARG A 10 -4.71 -0.73 8.73
CA ARG A 10 -5.95 -1.16 8.09
C ARG A 10 -5.89 -2.57 7.54
N PHE A 11 -4.73 -3.14 7.23
CA PHE A 11 -4.63 -4.47 6.63
C PHE A 11 -3.90 -5.46 7.54
N GLU A 12 -4.18 -6.75 7.34
CA GLU A 12 -3.54 -7.84 8.08
C GLU A 12 -2.41 -8.48 7.27
N ALA A 13 -1.41 -9.05 7.96
CA ALA A 13 -0.29 -9.69 7.28
C ALA A 13 -0.77 -10.82 6.37
N GLY A 14 -0.33 -10.80 5.11
CA GLY A 14 -0.76 -11.70 4.04
C GLY A 14 -1.91 -11.16 3.18
N GLU A 15 -2.50 -10.01 3.52
CA GLU A 15 -3.61 -9.47 2.74
C GLU A 15 -3.14 -8.83 1.41
N THR A 16 -4.02 -8.87 0.42
CA THR A 16 -3.81 -8.22 -0.87
C THR A 16 -4.44 -6.83 -0.87
N VAL A 17 -3.59 -5.81 -0.90
CA VAL A 17 -3.98 -4.40 -1.01
C VAL A 17 -4.09 -4.04 -2.48
N THR A 18 -5.30 -3.92 -3.00
CA THR A 18 -5.57 -3.41 -4.35
C THR A 18 -6.12 -1.99 -4.31
N VAL A 19 -6.10 -1.29 -5.45
CA VAL A 19 -6.76 0.03 -5.61
C VAL A 19 -8.23 -0.03 -5.17
N GLU A 20 -8.93 -1.13 -5.46
CA GLU A 20 -10.32 -1.33 -5.05
C GLU A 20 -10.46 -1.53 -3.54
N ALA A 21 -9.61 -2.34 -2.92
CA ALA A 21 -9.60 -2.54 -1.47
C ALA A 21 -9.32 -1.22 -0.72
N LEU A 22 -8.39 -0.42 -1.23
CA LEU A 22 -8.08 0.92 -0.71
C LEU A 22 -9.28 1.88 -0.83
N LYS A 23 -10.04 1.80 -1.94
CA LYS A 23 -11.27 2.58 -2.11
C LYS A 23 -12.37 2.13 -1.16
N GLN A 24 -12.58 0.81 -1.02
CA GLN A 24 -13.59 0.26 -0.10
C GLN A 24 -13.31 0.63 1.35
N ARG A 25 -12.04 0.60 1.77
CA ARG A 25 -11.62 1.01 3.12
C ARG A 25 -11.57 2.54 3.31
N GLY A 26 -11.88 3.32 2.26
CA GLY A 26 -11.92 4.78 2.32
C GLY A 26 -10.55 5.47 2.41
N LEU A 27 -9.46 4.73 2.18
CA LEU A 27 -8.08 5.21 2.18
C LEU A 27 -7.76 6.07 0.96
N VAL A 28 -8.45 5.80 -0.16
CA VAL A 28 -8.36 6.59 -1.38
C VAL A 28 -9.74 7.18 -1.66
N ARG A 29 -9.87 8.48 -1.42
CA ARG A 29 -11.05 9.26 -1.82
C ARG A 29 -10.82 9.83 -3.21
N GLY A 30 -11.47 9.25 -4.22
CA GLY A 30 -11.49 9.84 -5.55
C GLY A 30 -11.71 8.86 -6.67
N PHE A 31 -12.30 9.38 -7.75
CA PHE A 31 -12.35 8.74 -9.07
C PHE A 31 -10.95 8.65 -9.72
N ASP A 32 -9.96 9.34 -9.13
CA ASP A 32 -8.60 9.37 -9.64
C ASP A 32 -7.98 7.96 -9.63
N PRO A 33 -7.57 7.44 -10.79
CA PRO A 33 -6.98 6.12 -10.89
C PRO A 33 -5.55 6.11 -10.35
N LYS A 34 -4.93 7.26 -10.05
CA LYS A 34 -3.51 7.33 -9.70
C LYS A 34 -3.30 7.21 -8.20
N VAL A 35 -3.27 5.97 -7.70
CA VAL A 35 -2.84 5.70 -6.33
C VAL A 35 -1.32 5.68 -6.26
N LYS A 36 -0.76 6.60 -5.47
CA LYS A 36 0.66 6.61 -5.11
C LYS A 36 0.83 6.17 -3.65
N VAL A 37 1.65 5.15 -3.42
CA VAL A 37 2.04 4.69 -2.08
C VAL A 37 3.33 5.39 -1.65
N LEU A 38 3.33 5.93 -0.44
CA LEU A 38 4.45 6.64 0.18
C LEU A 38 4.98 5.83 1.37
N GLY A 39 6.31 5.84 1.55
CA GLY A 39 7.00 5.08 2.60
C GLY A 39 7.05 5.80 3.94
N GLU A 40 6.01 6.57 4.27
CA GLU A 40 5.92 7.28 5.54
C GLU A 40 5.41 6.34 6.64
N GLY A 41 6.16 6.25 7.74
CA GLY A 41 6.02 5.27 8.83
C GLY A 41 6.46 3.86 8.47
N ASP A 42 6.21 2.90 9.36
CA ASP A 42 6.77 1.56 9.27
C ASP A 42 5.70 0.53 8.87
N ILE A 43 6.14 -0.50 8.17
CA ILE A 43 5.31 -1.65 7.83
C ILE A 43 6.08 -2.90 8.24
N THR A 44 5.49 -3.66 9.15
CA THR A 44 6.03 -4.92 9.66
C THR A 44 5.29 -6.12 9.09
N LYS A 45 4.13 -5.87 8.47
CA LYS A 45 3.25 -6.88 7.88
C LYS A 45 3.61 -7.13 6.42
N ALA A 46 3.75 -8.41 6.06
CA ALA A 46 3.91 -8.82 4.67
C ALA A 46 2.60 -8.62 3.89
N LEU A 47 2.44 -7.50 3.18
CA LEU A 47 1.24 -7.21 2.36
C LEU A 47 1.57 -7.30 0.87
N SER A 48 0.60 -7.73 0.06
CA SER A 48 0.71 -7.70 -1.40
C SER A 48 0.02 -6.46 -1.95
N VAL A 49 0.80 -5.41 -2.24
CA VAL A 49 0.30 -4.10 -2.67
C VAL A 49 0.33 -3.97 -4.18
N LYS A 50 -0.85 -3.76 -4.79
CA LYS A 50 -1.08 -3.59 -6.23
C LYS A 50 -1.67 -2.21 -6.51
N VAL A 51 -0.82 -1.26 -6.90
CA VAL A 51 -1.20 0.13 -7.19
C VAL A 51 -0.41 0.71 -8.36
N ASN A 52 -0.78 1.91 -8.83
CA ASN A 52 -0.17 2.50 -10.03
C ASN A 52 1.22 3.08 -9.82
N LYS A 53 1.56 3.47 -8.58
CA LYS A 53 2.88 4.06 -8.29
C LYS A 53 3.30 3.83 -6.85
N PHE A 54 4.59 3.55 -6.66
CA PHE A 54 5.24 3.49 -5.36
C PHE A 54 6.35 4.53 -5.27
N SER A 55 6.61 5.02 -4.06
CA SER A 55 7.83 5.75 -3.74
C SER A 55 8.97 4.76 -3.48
N GLU A 56 10.21 5.17 -3.69
CA GLU A 56 11.40 4.32 -3.46
C GLU A 56 11.42 3.78 -2.03
N THR A 57 11.23 4.66 -1.05
CA THR A 57 11.11 4.32 0.38
C THR A 57 9.95 3.37 0.69
N ALA A 58 8.85 3.43 -0.07
CA ALA A 58 7.72 2.52 0.13
C ALA A 58 8.08 1.10 -0.33
N VAL A 59 8.73 0.97 -1.49
CA VAL A 59 9.14 -0.33 -2.03
C VAL A 59 10.14 -1.00 -1.10
N GLU A 60 11.12 -0.24 -0.59
CA GLU A 60 12.09 -0.75 0.37
C GLU A 60 11.43 -1.28 1.63
N LYS A 61 10.50 -0.52 2.22
CA LYS A 61 9.79 -0.94 3.43
C LYS A 61 8.86 -2.13 3.20
N ILE A 62 8.11 -2.15 2.10
CA ILE A 62 7.25 -3.29 1.74
C ILE A 62 8.09 -4.56 1.57
N LYS A 63 9.24 -4.48 0.88
CA LYS A 63 10.14 -5.62 0.74
C LYS A 63 10.78 -6.04 2.07
N ALA A 64 11.16 -5.08 2.91
CA ALA A 64 11.71 -5.35 4.24
C ALA A 64 10.69 -6.07 5.14
N ALA A 65 9.41 -5.75 5.02
CA ALA A 65 8.31 -6.44 5.70
C ALA A 65 8.00 -7.84 5.14
N GLY A 66 8.68 -8.27 4.06
CA GLY A 66 8.38 -9.51 3.35
C GLY A 66 7.14 -9.43 2.45
N GLY A 67 6.66 -8.21 2.15
CA GLY A 67 5.54 -7.96 1.25
C GLY A 67 5.93 -7.93 -0.23
N SER A 68 4.93 -7.75 -1.08
CA SER A 68 5.06 -7.64 -2.54
C SER A 68 4.54 -6.28 -3.01
N ALA A 69 5.28 -5.61 -3.89
CA ALA A 69 4.85 -4.36 -4.52
C ALA A 69 4.74 -4.58 -6.04
N GLU A 70 3.52 -4.58 -6.55
CA GLU A 70 3.18 -4.79 -7.96
C GLU A 70 2.55 -3.50 -8.53
N VAL A 71 3.05 -3.07 -9.69
CA VAL A 71 2.53 -1.88 -10.38
C VAL A 71 1.53 -2.29 -11.45
N VAL A 72 0.32 -1.74 -11.40
CA VAL A 72 -0.77 -1.97 -12.37
C VAL A 72 -1.30 -0.69 -13.00
#